data_AF-A0AAN5A044-F1
#
_entry.id   AF-A0AAN5A044-F1
#
_cell.length_a   1.000
_cell.length_b   1.000
_cell.length_c   1.000
_cell.angle_alpha   90.00
_cell.angle_beta   90.00
_cell.angle_gamma   90.00
#
_symmetry.space_group_name_H-M   'P 1'
#
loop_
_entity.id
_entity.type
_entity.pdbx_description
1 polymer ?
#
loop_
_entity_poly.entity_id
_entity_poly.type
_entity_poly.pdbx_seq_one_letter_code
_entity_poly.pdbx_strand_id
1 'polypeptide(L)'
;MDSGMIDATHGEATGPGRFRRALIAMGLRGEDPELVSPVPANAFEWIRVLFGITLIYDTWTTLSWEHKQAVAHTLGLPISSPTLHLLVAVMALVQLVVAMSIVFNRGVAILAWVGLLHTVYVWVVLEHGGDFGQQGTDPGDAFAYMVMFFFIIAADRHSRSPDPSKNEYFTLARLWFGFLWAYDAMMKFHPYFMTHFTDFLTSAETSVKGTWGAGLDQVFLNLTNIIGPHVVPVLVALTESLIALSLISGRGLRIMAPVGFVLAVVIWNTAESWGGPYPDFVTSAGGQMFGNVIIYAMAFLYILTLYNPLDLLRQRR
;
A
#
# COMPACT_ATOMS: atom_id res chain seq x y z
N MET A 1 -17.08 -13.08 63.08
CA MET A 1 -16.10 -12.51 62.16
C MET A 1 -15.92 -13.54 61.07
N ASP A 2 -16.55 -13.33 59.93
CA ASP A 2 -16.20 -14.06 58.73
C ASP A 2 -16.36 -13.12 57.54
N SER A 3 -15.23 -12.94 56.86
CA SER A 3 -14.99 -12.00 55.78
C SER A 3 -15.52 -12.62 54.48
N GLY A 4 -16.68 -12.16 54.03
CA GLY A 4 -17.17 -12.41 52.67
C GLY A 4 -16.33 -11.65 51.66
N MET A 5 -15.29 -12.31 51.15
CA MET A 5 -14.44 -11.83 50.06
C MET A 5 -15.29 -11.75 48.78
N ILE A 6 -15.54 -10.53 48.33
CA ILE A 6 -16.18 -10.25 47.04
C ILE A 6 -15.14 -10.54 45.96
N ASP A 7 -15.33 -11.65 45.26
CA ASP A 7 -14.56 -11.99 44.07
C ASP A 7 -15.04 -11.10 42.91
N ALA A 8 -14.32 -10.00 42.68
CA ALA A 8 -14.48 -9.13 41.53
C ALA A 8 -13.72 -9.74 40.34
N THR A 9 -14.26 -10.80 39.75
CA THR A 9 -13.78 -11.29 38.46
C THR A 9 -14.25 -10.34 37.36
N HIS A 10 -13.25 -9.74 36.73
CA HIS A 10 -13.34 -8.96 35.51
C HIS A 10 -14.33 -9.58 34.51
N GLY A 11 -15.39 -8.83 34.20
CA GLY A 11 -16.22 -9.11 33.04
C GLY A 11 -15.39 -8.92 31.77
N GLU A 12 -14.80 -10.01 31.27
CA GLU A 12 -14.30 -10.07 29.91
C GLU A 12 -15.48 -9.75 28.98
N ALA A 13 -15.35 -8.69 28.20
CA ALA A 13 -16.25 -8.44 27.09
C ALA A 13 -16.02 -9.53 26.04
N THR A 14 -16.69 -10.68 26.19
CA THR A 14 -16.52 -11.94 25.41
C THR A 14 -17.05 -11.85 23.97
N GLY A 15 -17.18 -10.64 23.41
CA GLY A 15 -17.73 -10.41 22.08
C GLY A 15 -16.79 -9.62 21.16
N PRO A 16 -16.80 -9.87 19.84
CA PRO A 16 -16.12 -9.02 18.87
C PRO A 16 -16.56 -7.55 19.02
N GLY A 17 -15.60 -6.62 18.91
CA GLY A 17 -15.86 -5.18 18.88
C GLY A 17 -16.86 -4.78 17.79
N ARG A 18 -17.50 -3.61 17.93
CA ARG A 18 -18.59 -3.15 17.05
C ARG A 18 -18.20 -3.19 15.56
N PHE A 19 -17.01 -2.70 15.22
CA PHE A 19 -16.50 -2.70 13.84
C PHE A 19 -16.34 -4.11 13.27
N ARG A 20 -15.74 -5.02 14.04
CA ARG A 20 -15.59 -6.44 13.67
C ARG A 20 -16.93 -7.13 13.43
N ARG A 21 -17.94 -6.83 14.25
CA ARG A 21 -19.30 -7.33 14.02
C ARG A 21 -19.89 -6.86 12.69
N ALA A 22 -19.63 -5.60 12.32
CA ALA A 22 -20.07 -5.07 11.04
C ALA A 22 -19.37 -5.78 9.85
N LEU A 23 -18.06 -6.00 9.92
CA LEU A 23 -17.32 -6.76 8.90
C LEU A 23 -17.89 -8.17 8.72
N ILE A 24 -18.10 -8.88 9.82
CA ILE A 24 -18.68 -10.24 9.79
C ILE A 24 -20.10 -10.24 9.24
N ALA A 25 -20.91 -9.23 9.58
CA ALA A 25 -22.26 -9.06 9.04
C ALA A 25 -22.25 -8.79 7.52
N MET A 26 -21.21 -8.14 7.00
CA MET A 26 -20.96 -7.97 5.56
C MET A 26 -20.37 -9.22 4.89
N GLY A 27 -20.24 -10.33 5.61
CA GLY A 27 -19.71 -11.59 5.07
C GLY A 27 -18.19 -11.70 5.11
N LEU A 28 -17.48 -10.69 5.62
CA LEU A 28 -16.02 -10.71 5.77
C LEU A 28 -15.66 -11.52 7.02
N ARG A 29 -15.41 -12.81 6.84
CA ARG A 29 -15.09 -13.75 7.95
C ARG A 29 -13.61 -14.11 8.03
N GLY A 30 -12.89 -13.94 6.92
CA GLY A 30 -11.50 -14.33 6.74
C GLY A 30 -11.31 -14.97 5.36
N GLU A 31 -10.10 -15.44 5.09
CA GLU A 31 -9.78 -16.02 3.80
C GLU A 31 -10.31 -17.45 3.62
N ASP A 32 -10.54 -17.84 2.38
CA ASP A 32 -11.02 -19.18 2.05
C ASP A 32 -9.96 -20.23 2.42
N PRO A 33 -10.25 -21.15 3.38
CA PRO A 33 -9.31 -22.15 3.84
C PRO A 33 -8.87 -23.13 2.75
N GLU A 34 -9.65 -23.30 1.67
CA GLU A 34 -9.28 -24.17 0.55
C GLU A 34 -8.25 -23.51 -0.39
N LEU A 35 -8.20 -22.17 -0.39
CA LEU A 35 -7.35 -21.39 -1.29
C LEU A 35 -6.05 -20.91 -0.62
N VAL A 36 -6.05 -20.70 0.70
CA VAL A 36 -4.86 -20.24 1.43
C VAL A 36 -3.87 -21.37 1.72
N SER A 37 -2.61 -21.00 1.81
CA SER A 37 -1.51 -21.88 2.21
C SER A 37 -1.43 -22.00 3.74
N PRO A 38 -0.75 -23.03 4.28
CA PRO A 38 -0.39 -23.05 5.70
C PRO A 38 0.57 -21.90 6.03
N VAL A 39 0.18 -21.01 6.95
CA VAL A 39 0.96 -19.82 7.32
C VAL A 39 1.30 -19.83 8.81
N PRO A 40 2.58 -19.87 9.22
CA PRO A 40 2.96 -19.82 10.62
C PRO A 40 2.64 -18.45 11.24
N ALA A 41 2.54 -18.41 12.57
CA ALA A 41 2.14 -17.19 13.30
C ALA A 41 3.08 -15.98 13.05
N ASN A 42 4.36 -16.23 12.80
CA ASN A 42 5.40 -15.21 12.60
C ASN A 42 5.69 -14.92 11.11
N ALA A 43 4.94 -15.47 10.16
CA ALA A 43 5.26 -15.40 8.72
C ALA A 43 5.40 -13.96 8.18
N PHE A 44 4.71 -13.01 8.81
CA PHE A 44 4.61 -11.62 8.37
C PHE A 44 5.55 -10.67 9.10
N GLU A 45 6.34 -11.14 10.07
CA GLU A 45 7.17 -10.27 10.91
C GLU A 45 8.19 -9.47 10.10
N TRP A 46 8.81 -10.08 9.10
CA TRP A 46 9.81 -9.42 8.27
C TRP A 46 9.19 -8.35 7.36
N ILE A 47 7.98 -8.60 6.82
CA ILE A 47 7.25 -7.62 5.99
C ILE A 47 6.83 -6.42 6.86
N ARG A 48 6.36 -6.68 8.08
CA ARG A 48 6.07 -5.65 9.09
C ARG A 48 7.29 -4.77 9.34
N VAL A 49 8.45 -5.37 9.59
CA VAL A 49 9.70 -4.63 9.84
C VAL A 49 10.13 -3.83 8.61
N LEU A 50 10.05 -4.42 7.42
CA LEU A 50 10.35 -3.74 6.16
C LEU A 50 9.47 -2.49 5.98
N PHE A 51 8.16 -2.62 6.16
CA PHE A 51 7.24 -1.49 6.08
C PHE A 51 7.51 -0.44 7.17
N GLY A 52 7.85 -0.87 8.39
CA GLY A 52 8.25 0.04 9.47
C GLY A 52 9.51 0.85 9.14
N ILE A 53 10.50 0.24 8.49
CA ILE A 53 11.70 0.94 8.00
C ILE A 53 11.34 1.95 6.92
N THR A 54 10.45 1.59 5.99
CA THR A 54 9.92 2.52 4.98
C THR A 54 9.23 3.71 5.64
N LEU A 55 8.40 3.49 6.66
CA LEU A 55 7.78 4.60 7.40
C LEU A 55 8.79 5.50 8.14
N ILE A 56 9.93 4.97 8.59
CA ILE A 56 11.02 5.80 9.14
C ILE A 56 11.62 6.68 8.06
N TYR A 57 11.84 6.13 6.87
CA TYR A 57 12.28 6.91 5.71
C TYR A 57 11.24 7.99 5.36
N ASP A 58 9.96 7.63 5.29
CA ASP A 58 8.86 8.55 4.98
C ASP A 58 8.70 9.67 6.02
N THR A 59 9.01 9.36 7.28
CA THR A 59 9.05 10.35 8.36
C THR A 59 10.14 11.39 8.08
N TRP A 60 11.32 10.95 7.65
CA TRP A 60 12.41 11.86 7.33
C TRP A 60 12.08 12.71 6.10
N THR A 61 11.50 12.12 5.07
CA THR A 61 11.09 12.83 3.84
C THR A 61 9.92 13.78 4.08
N THR A 62 9.02 13.50 5.03
CA THR A 62 7.99 14.44 5.50
C THR A 62 8.60 15.73 6.08
N LEU A 63 9.84 15.67 6.59
CA LEU A 63 10.56 16.86 7.09
C LEU A 63 11.33 17.60 5.98
N SER A 64 11.26 17.14 4.73
CA SER A 64 11.93 17.77 3.59
C SER A 64 11.34 19.14 3.25
N TRP A 65 12.13 19.93 2.51
CA TRP A 65 11.69 21.24 2.06
C TRP A 65 10.61 21.13 0.99
N GLU A 66 10.76 20.17 0.08
CA GLU A 66 9.88 19.87 -1.04
C GLU A 66 8.49 19.47 -0.56
N HIS A 67 8.42 18.55 0.42
CA HIS A 67 7.14 18.16 1.03
C HIS A 67 6.43 19.36 1.66
N LYS A 68 7.18 20.17 2.41
CA LYS A 68 6.62 21.36 3.07
C LYS A 68 6.09 22.38 2.06
N GLN A 69 6.76 22.59 0.94
CA GLN A 69 6.28 23.44 -0.15
C GLN A 69 4.98 22.90 -0.75
N ALA A 70 4.89 21.59 -0.98
CA ALA A 70 3.70 20.95 -1.53
C ALA A 70 2.49 21.06 -0.57
N VAL A 71 2.70 20.83 0.74
CA VAL A 71 1.64 21.02 1.75
C VAL A 71 1.23 22.50 1.85
N ALA A 72 2.18 23.43 1.78
CA ALA A 72 1.89 24.87 1.78
C ALA A 72 1.00 25.26 0.60
N HIS A 73 1.37 24.81 -0.60
CA HIS A 73 0.61 25.05 -1.82
C HIS A 73 -0.81 24.47 -1.72
N THR A 74 -0.92 23.21 -1.31
CA THR A 74 -2.19 22.49 -1.19
C THR A 74 -3.16 23.17 -0.22
N LEU A 75 -2.64 23.65 0.91
CA LEU A 75 -3.45 24.31 1.94
C LEU A 75 -3.63 25.82 1.70
N GLY A 76 -3.01 26.39 0.66
CA GLY A 76 -3.01 27.83 0.41
C GLY A 76 -2.35 28.64 1.52
N LEU A 77 -1.38 28.06 2.24
CA LEU A 77 -0.68 28.69 3.35
C LEU A 77 0.68 29.23 2.90
N PRO A 78 1.13 30.40 3.42
CA PRO A 78 2.49 30.85 3.17
C PRO A 78 3.50 29.90 3.83
N ILE A 79 4.66 29.69 3.18
CA ILE A 79 5.72 28.80 3.68
C ILE A 79 6.22 29.22 5.08
N SER A 80 6.14 30.50 5.42
CA SER A 80 6.50 31.05 6.73
C SER A 80 5.44 30.83 7.83
N SER A 81 4.28 30.23 7.50
CA SER A 81 3.18 30.03 8.43
C SER A 81 3.57 29.13 9.61
N PRO A 82 3.44 29.59 10.87
CA PRO A 82 3.66 28.75 12.04
C PRO A 82 2.71 27.54 12.08
N THR A 83 1.49 27.69 11.59
CA THR A 83 0.49 26.61 11.51
C THR A 83 0.94 25.52 10.55
N LEU A 84 1.51 25.87 9.41
CA LEU A 84 2.09 24.91 8.46
C LEU A 84 3.23 24.13 9.11
N HIS A 85 4.15 24.83 9.78
CA HIS A 85 5.30 24.19 10.43
C HIS A 85 4.85 23.20 11.50
N LEU A 86 3.86 23.60 12.32
CA LEU A 86 3.31 22.75 13.36
C LEU A 86 2.61 21.52 12.76
N LEU A 87 1.83 21.70 11.69
CA LEU A 87 1.16 20.60 11.01
C LEU A 87 2.14 19.56 10.49
N VAL A 88 3.17 19.98 9.73
CA VAL A 88 4.20 19.08 9.20
C VAL A 88 4.95 18.36 10.33
N ALA A 89 5.28 19.07 11.41
CA ALA A 89 5.94 18.47 12.57
C ALA A 89 5.06 17.41 13.27
N VAL A 90 3.74 17.67 13.40
CA VAL A 90 2.79 16.71 13.97
C VAL A 90 2.63 15.49 13.05
N MET A 91 2.53 15.69 11.74
CA MET A 91 2.47 14.59 10.77
C MET A 91 3.71 13.69 10.87
N ALA A 92 4.91 14.29 10.85
CA ALA A 92 6.16 13.55 11.01
C ALA A 92 6.22 12.82 12.37
N LEU A 93 5.79 13.46 13.46
CA LEU A 93 5.78 12.82 14.78
C LEU A 93 4.84 11.61 14.82
N VAL A 94 3.63 11.73 14.26
CA VAL A 94 2.66 10.63 14.18
C VAL A 94 3.24 9.48 13.38
N GLN A 95 3.81 9.76 12.19
CA GLN A 95 4.46 8.74 11.36
C GLN A 95 5.60 8.06 12.10
N LEU A 96 6.47 8.81 12.77
CA LEU A 96 7.60 8.26 13.52
C LEU A 96 7.13 7.32 14.63
N VAL A 97 6.14 7.74 15.41
CA VAL A 97 5.61 6.94 16.53
C VAL A 97 4.99 5.64 16.02
N VAL A 98 4.23 5.70 14.93
CA VAL A 98 3.67 4.52 14.26
C VAL A 98 4.77 3.61 13.70
N ALA A 99 5.77 4.18 13.03
CA ALA A 99 6.89 3.44 12.46
C ALA A 99 7.67 2.69 13.55
N MET A 100 7.98 3.35 14.66
CA MET A 100 8.69 2.76 15.80
C MET A 100 7.85 1.63 16.43
N SER A 101 6.55 1.81 16.59
CA SER A 101 5.66 0.73 17.04
C SER A 101 5.71 -0.48 16.12
N ILE A 102 5.64 -0.24 14.81
CA ILE A 102 5.69 -1.27 13.77
C ILE A 102 7.05 -1.93 13.72
N VAL A 103 8.18 -1.26 13.91
CA VAL A 103 9.52 -1.90 13.90
C VAL A 103 9.72 -2.74 15.17
N PHE A 104 9.49 -2.15 16.35
CA PHE A 104 9.79 -2.77 17.63
C PHE A 104 8.71 -3.73 18.15
N ASN A 105 7.63 -3.94 17.38
CA ASN A 105 6.52 -4.83 17.73
C ASN A 105 5.84 -4.44 19.07
N ARG A 106 5.61 -3.15 19.30
CA ARG A 106 5.03 -2.62 20.55
C ARG A 106 3.77 -1.82 20.28
N GLY A 107 2.61 -2.34 20.68
CA GLY A 107 1.34 -1.63 20.48
C GLY A 107 0.88 -1.57 19.01
N VAL A 108 1.35 -2.50 18.17
CA VAL A 108 1.16 -2.49 16.71
C VAL A 108 -0.30 -2.33 16.32
N ALA A 109 -1.23 -3.11 16.90
CA ALA A 109 -2.65 -3.00 16.56
C ALA A 109 -3.20 -1.57 16.73
N ILE A 110 -2.93 -0.93 17.87
CA ILE A 110 -3.46 0.40 18.18
C ILE A 110 -2.81 1.44 17.27
N LEU A 111 -1.48 1.38 17.12
CA LEU A 111 -0.76 2.37 16.31
C LEU A 111 -0.98 2.18 14.81
N ALA A 112 -1.28 0.97 14.35
CA ALA A 112 -1.71 0.75 12.97
C ALA A 112 -3.06 1.42 12.68
N TRP A 113 -4.00 1.45 13.64
CA TRP A 113 -5.23 2.25 13.50
C TRP A 113 -4.94 3.75 13.49
N VAL A 114 -3.99 4.23 14.30
CA VAL A 114 -3.55 5.64 14.24
C VAL A 114 -2.95 5.96 12.87
N GLY A 115 -2.08 5.08 12.35
CA GLY A 115 -1.51 5.19 11.02
C GLY A 115 -2.57 5.17 9.91
N LEU A 116 -3.59 4.32 10.03
CA LEU A 116 -4.73 4.29 9.12
C LEU A 116 -5.52 5.61 9.16
N LEU A 117 -5.79 6.17 10.34
CA LEU A 117 -6.48 7.46 10.45
C LEU A 117 -5.65 8.61 9.88
N HIS A 118 -4.34 8.60 10.13
CA HIS A 118 -3.41 9.57 9.55
C HIS A 118 -3.38 9.49 8.02
N THR A 119 -3.32 8.28 7.45
CA THR A 119 -3.35 8.10 6.00
C THR A 119 -4.70 8.51 5.40
N VAL A 120 -5.82 8.22 6.05
CA VAL A 120 -7.14 8.74 5.62
C VAL A 120 -7.17 10.28 5.63
N TYR A 121 -6.58 10.92 6.64
CA TYR A 121 -6.45 12.38 6.67
C TYR A 121 -5.62 12.90 5.48
N VAL A 122 -4.45 12.31 5.22
CA VAL A 122 -3.61 12.71 4.08
C VAL A 122 -4.37 12.54 2.77
N TRP A 123 -5.01 11.38 2.57
CA TRP A 123 -5.76 11.08 1.37
C TRP A 123 -6.89 12.07 1.10
N VAL A 124 -7.69 12.40 2.11
CA VAL A 124 -8.86 13.28 1.94
C VAL A 124 -8.49 14.76 1.90
N VAL A 125 -7.57 15.19 2.77
CA VAL A 125 -7.29 16.62 3.00
C VAL A 125 -6.16 17.14 2.12
N LEU A 126 -5.15 16.31 1.88
CA LEU A 126 -3.97 16.71 1.12
C LEU A 126 -4.07 16.24 -0.32
N GLU A 127 -4.38 14.96 -0.53
CA GLU A 127 -4.49 14.38 -1.87
C GLU A 127 -5.88 14.55 -2.50
N HIS A 128 -6.89 15.03 -1.75
CA HIS A 128 -8.26 15.23 -2.25
C HIS A 128 -8.89 13.98 -2.90
N GLY A 129 -8.46 12.79 -2.48
CA GLY A 129 -8.89 11.51 -3.03
C GLY A 129 -7.99 10.94 -4.13
N GLY A 130 -6.93 11.65 -4.53
CA GLY A 130 -5.94 11.22 -5.51
C GLY A 130 -5.52 12.34 -6.49
N ASP A 131 -4.43 12.12 -7.22
CA ASP A 131 -4.02 13.00 -8.33
C ASP A 131 -4.78 12.60 -9.60
N PHE A 132 -5.88 13.30 -9.87
CA PHE A 132 -6.76 13.02 -11.00
C PHE A 132 -6.36 13.88 -12.21
N GLY A 133 -5.59 13.36 -13.17
CA GLY A 133 -5.25 14.16 -14.36
C GLY A 133 -4.23 13.55 -15.33
N GLN A 134 -3.62 14.42 -16.14
CA GLN A 134 -2.58 14.03 -17.11
C GLN A 134 -1.25 13.62 -16.46
N GLN A 135 -1.12 13.77 -15.15
CA GLN A 135 0.13 13.61 -14.39
C GLN A 135 0.17 12.35 -13.52
N GLY A 136 -0.95 11.65 -13.32
CA GLY A 136 -1.03 10.45 -12.49
C GLY A 136 -2.22 9.56 -12.83
N THR A 137 -2.12 8.25 -12.54
CA THR A 137 -3.19 7.26 -12.76
C THR A 137 -3.73 6.62 -11.47
N ASP A 138 -3.25 7.06 -10.32
CA ASP A 138 -3.40 6.35 -9.06
C ASP A 138 -4.33 7.14 -8.14
N PRO A 139 -5.07 6.49 -7.22
CA PRO A 139 -6.02 7.18 -6.33
C PRO A 139 -5.32 7.92 -5.17
N GLY A 140 -4.07 8.35 -5.36
CA GLY A 140 -3.22 8.93 -4.33
C GLY A 140 -2.40 7.90 -3.55
N ASP A 141 -1.32 8.36 -2.92
CA ASP A 141 -0.33 7.48 -2.29
C ASP A 141 -0.84 6.92 -0.98
N ALA A 142 -1.53 7.76 -0.22
CA ALA A 142 -2.05 7.40 1.08
C ALA A 142 -2.96 6.16 1.03
N PHE A 143 -3.64 5.89 -0.09
CA PHE A 143 -4.48 4.70 -0.26
C PHE A 143 -3.68 3.39 -0.15
N ALA A 144 -2.49 3.31 -0.74
CA ALA A 144 -1.64 2.13 -0.66
C ALA A 144 -1.17 1.88 0.79
N TYR A 145 -0.88 2.94 1.53
CA TYR A 145 -0.57 2.84 2.95
C TYR A 145 -1.76 2.37 3.78
N MET A 146 -3.00 2.78 3.44
CA MET A 146 -4.20 2.25 4.10
C MET A 146 -4.30 0.73 3.93
N VAL A 147 -4.07 0.23 2.71
CA VAL A 147 -4.01 -1.21 2.41
C VAL A 147 -2.97 -1.89 3.30
N MET A 148 -1.76 -1.33 3.39
CA MET A 148 -0.71 -1.86 4.26
C MET A 148 -1.11 -1.86 5.73
N PHE A 149 -1.73 -0.80 6.24
CA PHE A 149 -2.21 -0.79 7.63
C PHE A 149 -3.26 -1.87 7.90
N PHE A 150 -4.16 -2.15 6.95
CA PHE A 150 -5.06 -3.31 7.07
C PHE A 150 -4.30 -4.64 7.13
N PHE A 151 -3.28 -4.84 6.29
CA PHE A 151 -2.42 -6.03 6.36
C PHE A 151 -1.65 -6.13 7.69
N ILE A 152 -1.16 -5.02 8.23
CA ILE A 152 -0.47 -4.98 9.52
C ILE A 152 -1.42 -5.37 10.65
N ILE A 153 -2.65 -4.83 10.66
CA ILE A 153 -3.70 -5.20 11.63
C ILE A 153 -4.05 -6.69 11.51
N ALA A 154 -4.18 -7.18 10.28
CA ALA A 154 -4.46 -8.58 10.02
C ALA A 154 -3.31 -9.49 10.53
N ALA A 155 -2.06 -9.14 10.24
CA ALA A 155 -0.90 -9.92 10.65
C ALA A 155 -0.68 -9.92 12.17
N ASP A 156 -0.89 -8.79 12.85
CA ASP A 156 -0.83 -8.71 14.31
C ASP A 156 -1.93 -9.53 14.99
N ARG A 157 -3.10 -9.67 14.35
CA ARG A 157 -4.13 -10.61 14.81
C ARG A 157 -3.73 -12.06 14.54
N HIS A 158 -3.17 -12.35 13.37
CA HIS A 158 -2.72 -13.69 12.98
C HIS A 158 -1.63 -14.23 13.91
N SER A 159 -0.71 -13.39 14.37
CA SER A 159 0.35 -13.80 15.30
C SER A 159 -0.20 -14.31 16.64
N ARG A 160 -1.40 -13.85 17.04
CA ARG A 160 -2.12 -14.25 18.26
C ARG A 160 -3.13 -15.37 18.03
N SER A 161 -3.67 -15.47 16.82
CA SER A 161 -4.65 -16.48 16.41
C SER A 161 -4.36 -16.86 14.95
N PRO A 162 -3.52 -17.89 14.70
CA PRO A 162 -2.96 -18.19 13.38
C PRO A 162 -3.94 -18.98 12.51
N ASP A 163 -5.11 -18.41 12.27
CA ASP A 163 -6.14 -18.95 11.38
C ASP A 163 -6.63 -17.84 10.44
N PRO A 164 -6.10 -17.78 9.19
CA PRO A 164 -6.49 -16.77 8.21
C PRO A 164 -7.98 -16.79 7.89
N SER A 165 -8.64 -17.95 8.03
CA SER A 165 -10.08 -18.10 7.76
C SER A 165 -11.00 -17.44 8.79
N LYS A 166 -10.44 -17.05 9.94
CA LYS A 166 -11.14 -16.34 11.03
C LYS A 166 -10.60 -14.92 11.25
N ASN A 167 -9.91 -14.39 10.24
CA ASN A 167 -9.27 -13.09 10.27
C ASN A 167 -9.85 -12.20 9.16
N GLU A 168 -10.94 -11.51 9.49
CA GLU A 168 -11.66 -10.62 8.59
C GLU A 168 -10.80 -9.50 7.99
N TYR A 169 -9.70 -9.13 8.66
CA TYR A 169 -8.83 -8.06 8.19
C TYR A 169 -7.97 -8.47 6.99
N PHE A 170 -7.65 -9.77 6.81
CA PHE A 170 -6.97 -10.21 5.59
C PHE A 170 -7.86 -10.02 4.37
N THR A 171 -9.13 -10.45 4.48
CA THR A 171 -10.13 -10.24 3.42
C THR A 171 -10.34 -8.76 3.15
N LEU A 172 -10.44 -7.95 4.20
CA LEU A 172 -10.58 -6.50 4.06
C LEU A 172 -9.37 -5.89 3.34
N ALA A 173 -8.15 -6.20 3.79
CA ALA A 173 -6.92 -5.71 3.18
C ALA A 173 -6.82 -6.11 1.70
N ARG A 174 -7.11 -7.38 1.39
CA ARG A 174 -7.13 -7.90 0.03
C ARG A 174 -8.17 -7.22 -0.85
N LEU A 175 -9.38 -6.98 -0.35
CA LEU A 175 -10.44 -6.28 -1.10
C LEU A 175 -10.05 -4.82 -1.39
N TRP A 176 -9.55 -4.10 -0.40
CA TRP A 176 -9.07 -2.72 -0.58
C TRP A 176 -7.89 -2.68 -1.56
N PHE A 177 -6.99 -3.67 -1.51
CA PHE A 177 -5.93 -3.79 -2.49
C PHE A 177 -6.46 -4.08 -3.89
N GLY A 178 -7.49 -4.93 -4.00
CA GLY A 178 -8.15 -5.19 -5.27
C GLY A 178 -8.87 -3.97 -5.84
N PHE A 179 -9.48 -3.12 -5.00
CA PHE A 179 -10.08 -1.87 -5.44
C PHE A 179 -9.05 -0.85 -5.89
N LEU A 180 -7.89 -0.80 -5.23
CA LEU A 180 -6.74 0.00 -5.66
C LEU A 180 -6.31 -0.38 -7.09
N TRP A 181 -6.02 -1.66 -7.33
CA TRP A 181 -5.67 -2.16 -8.67
C TRP A 181 -6.80 -2.01 -9.69
N ALA A 182 -8.06 -2.13 -9.29
CA ALA A 182 -9.20 -1.95 -10.19
C ALA A 182 -9.28 -0.49 -10.67
N TYR A 183 -8.97 0.44 -9.77
CA TYR A 183 -8.92 1.85 -10.08
C TYR A 183 -7.77 2.16 -11.05
N ASP A 184 -6.57 1.65 -10.78
CA ASP A 184 -5.41 1.83 -11.67
C ASP A 184 -5.72 1.30 -13.07
N ALA A 185 -6.27 0.07 -13.15
CA ALA A 185 -6.66 -0.55 -14.40
C ALA A 185 -7.68 0.29 -15.18
N MET A 186 -8.67 0.86 -14.48
CA MET A 186 -9.65 1.78 -15.08
C MET A 186 -8.96 3.00 -15.70
N MET A 187 -7.96 3.57 -15.03
CA MET A 187 -7.19 4.69 -15.56
C MET A 187 -6.28 4.30 -16.73
N LYS A 188 -5.77 3.06 -16.79
CA LYS A 188 -5.03 2.59 -17.96
C LYS A 188 -5.90 2.53 -19.21
N PHE A 189 -7.19 2.26 -19.08
CA PHE A 189 -8.13 2.31 -20.22
C PHE A 189 -8.46 3.74 -20.68
N HIS A 190 -8.02 4.78 -19.97
CA HIS A 190 -8.26 6.15 -20.40
C HIS A 190 -7.54 6.43 -21.74
N PRO A 191 -8.21 7.07 -22.73
CA PRO A 191 -7.62 7.31 -24.05
C PRO A 191 -6.27 8.02 -24.00
N TYR A 192 -6.11 8.95 -23.06
CA TYR A 192 -4.86 9.68 -22.87
C TYR A 192 -3.69 8.73 -22.54
N PHE A 193 -3.87 7.80 -21.61
CA PHE A 193 -2.83 6.81 -21.27
C PHE A 193 -2.50 5.93 -22.47
N MET A 194 -3.52 5.44 -23.17
CA MET A 194 -3.36 4.56 -24.33
C MET A 194 -2.61 5.20 -25.51
N THR A 195 -2.73 6.52 -25.70
CA THR A 195 -2.03 7.23 -26.80
C THR A 195 -0.74 7.92 -26.38
N HIS A 196 -0.48 8.11 -25.08
CA HIS A 196 0.71 8.80 -24.55
C HIS A 196 1.57 7.90 -23.66
N PHE A 197 1.39 6.57 -23.72
CA PHE A 197 2.14 5.61 -22.89
C PHE A 197 3.66 5.81 -22.95
N THR A 198 4.19 6.00 -24.15
CA THR A 198 5.63 6.26 -24.36
C THR A 198 6.07 7.59 -23.79
N ASP A 199 5.19 8.60 -23.73
CA ASP A 199 5.52 9.91 -23.19
C ASP A 199 5.71 9.84 -21.68
N PHE A 200 4.93 9.01 -20.97
CA PHE A 200 5.16 8.73 -19.55
C PHE A 200 6.55 8.11 -19.31
N LEU A 201 6.92 7.11 -20.11
CA LEU A 201 8.22 6.45 -20.00
C LEU A 201 9.39 7.38 -20.36
N THR A 202 9.25 8.19 -21.42
CA THR A 202 10.28 9.17 -21.81
C THR A 202 10.38 10.32 -20.79
N SER A 203 9.26 10.73 -20.18
CA SER A 203 9.27 11.71 -19.09
C SER A 203 10.01 11.17 -17.87
N ALA A 204 9.75 9.91 -17.48
CA ALA A 204 10.47 9.22 -16.41
C ALA A 204 11.98 9.16 -16.72
N GLU A 205 12.37 8.69 -17.91
CA GLU A 205 13.79 8.65 -18.34
C GLU A 205 14.45 10.04 -18.25
N THR A 206 13.74 11.07 -18.72
CA THR A 206 14.25 12.45 -18.73
C THR A 206 14.47 12.97 -17.31
N SER A 207 13.62 12.58 -16.35
CA SER A 207 13.76 12.96 -14.94
C SER A 207 15.05 12.42 -14.32
N VAL A 208 15.50 11.23 -14.72
CA VAL A 208 16.71 10.56 -14.20
C VAL A 208 17.90 10.60 -15.15
N LYS A 209 17.88 11.50 -16.14
CA LYS A 209 18.90 11.58 -17.19
C LYS A 209 20.31 11.71 -16.62
N GLY A 210 21.24 10.91 -17.14
CA GLY A 210 22.64 10.89 -16.69
C GLY A 210 22.91 9.97 -15.50
N THR A 211 21.88 9.30 -14.96
CA THR A 211 22.03 8.20 -14.01
C THR A 211 21.95 6.84 -14.71
N TRP A 212 22.21 5.76 -13.97
CA TRP A 212 21.99 4.39 -14.47
C TRP A 212 20.50 4.07 -14.68
N GLY A 213 19.58 4.77 -13.98
CA GLY A 213 18.14 4.60 -14.12
C GLY A 213 17.65 4.90 -15.54
N ALA A 214 18.16 5.98 -16.15
CA ALA A 214 17.86 6.32 -17.55
C ALA A 214 18.25 5.20 -18.53
N GLY A 215 19.33 4.44 -18.23
CA GLY A 215 19.71 3.29 -19.03
C GLY A 215 18.71 2.13 -18.96
N LEU A 216 18.09 1.92 -17.80
CA LEU A 216 17.02 0.94 -17.64
C LEU A 216 15.73 1.40 -18.33
N ASP A 217 15.34 2.66 -18.17
CA ASP A 217 14.16 3.22 -18.84
C ASP A 217 14.28 3.11 -20.36
N GLN A 218 15.48 3.36 -20.90
CA GLN A 218 15.76 3.16 -22.32
C GLN A 218 15.56 1.70 -22.77
N VAL A 219 15.87 0.71 -21.92
CA VAL A 219 15.58 -0.71 -22.22
C VAL A 219 14.07 -0.93 -22.32
N PHE A 220 13.29 -0.40 -21.39
CA PHE A 220 11.82 -0.53 -21.41
C PHE A 220 11.17 0.23 -22.58
N LEU A 221 11.68 1.41 -22.92
CA LEU A 221 11.27 2.16 -24.11
C LEU A 221 11.56 1.36 -25.39
N ASN A 222 12.75 0.76 -25.49
CA ASN A 222 13.10 -0.08 -26.64
C ASN A 222 12.22 -1.31 -26.73
N LEU A 223 11.96 -2.01 -25.63
CA LEU A 223 11.03 -3.15 -25.59
C LEU A 223 9.61 -2.74 -25.98
N THR A 224 9.16 -1.57 -25.50
CA THR A 224 7.85 -1.01 -25.84
C THR A 224 7.74 -0.74 -27.34
N ASN A 225 8.77 -0.16 -27.93
CA ASN A 225 8.82 0.10 -29.37
C ASN A 225 8.90 -1.19 -30.20
N ILE A 226 9.56 -2.24 -29.70
CA ILE A 226 9.65 -3.55 -30.38
C ILE A 226 8.30 -4.28 -30.36
N ILE A 227 7.62 -4.32 -29.21
CA ILE A 227 6.33 -5.00 -29.06
C ILE A 227 5.21 -4.20 -29.76
N GLY A 228 5.29 -2.87 -29.68
CA GLY A 228 4.36 -1.93 -30.27
C GLY A 228 3.83 -0.95 -29.22
N PRO A 229 3.96 0.38 -29.44
CA PRO A 229 3.60 1.41 -28.45
C PRO A 229 2.10 1.46 -28.11
N HIS A 230 1.25 0.85 -28.95
CA HIS A 230 -0.20 0.70 -28.66
C HIS A 230 -0.55 -0.67 -28.06
N VAL A 231 0.31 -1.68 -28.22
CA VAL A 231 0.05 -3.04 -27.72
C VAL A 231 0.40 -3.13 -26.25
N VAL A 232 1.55 -2.58 -25.85
CA VAL A 232 2.01 -2.59 -24.45
C VAL A 232 1.00 -1.97 -23.47
N PRO A 233 0.47 -0.75 -23.67
CA PRO A 233 -0.48 -0.17 -22.72
C PRO A 233 -1.77 -1.00 -22.59
N VAL A 234 -2.22 -1.67 -23.66
CA VAL A 234 -3.36 -2.60 -23.60
C VAL A 234 -3.02 -3.83 -22.76
N LEU A 235 -1.83 -4.41 -22.94
CA LEU A 235 -1.38 -5.55 -22.14
C LEU A 235 -1.24 -5.19 -20.65
N VAL A 236 -0.73 -3.99 -20.35
CA VAL A 236 -0.67 -3.46 -18.98
C VAL A 236 -2.09 -3.37 -18.41
N ALA A 237 -3.00 -2.64 -19.07
CA ALA A 237 -4.39 -2.47 -18.61
C ALA A 237 -5.12 -3.81 -18.35
N LEU A 238 -4.94 -4.78 -19.25
CA LEU A 238 -5.51 -6.13 -19.07
C LEU A 238 -4.87 -6.88 -17.91
N THR A 239 -3.56 -6.76 -17.72
CA THR A 239 -2.85 -7.40 -16.61
C THR A 239 -3.31 -6.83 -15.27
N GLU A 240 -3.39 -5.50 -15.14
CA GLU A 240 -3.90 -4.83 -13.94
C GLU A 240 -5.35 -5.23 -13.64
N SER A 241 -6.18 -5.35 -14.68
CA SER A 241 -7.56 -5.83 -14.55
C SER A 241 -7.63 -7.26 -14.00
N LEU A 242 -6.79 -8.17 -14.49
CA LEU A 242 -6.76 -9.56 -14.02
C LEU A 242 -6.23 -9.66 -12.58
N ILE A 243 -5.26 -8.82 -12.21
CA ILE A 243 -4.77 -8.69 -10.83
C ILE A 243 -5.91 -8.22 -9.93
N ALA A 244 -6.60 -7.14 -10.29
CA ALA A 244 -7.71 -6.58 -9.54
C ALA A 244 -8.83 -7.61 -9.34
N LEU A 245 -9.26 -8.30 -10.41
CA LEU A 245 -10.26 -9.35 -10.34
C LEU A 245 -9.85 -10.51 -9.43
N SER A 246 -8.57 -10.90 -9.46
CA SER A 246 -8.03 -11.96 -8.61
C SER A 246 -7.99 -11.54 -7.14
N LEU A 247 -7.59 -10.30 -6.85
CA LEU A 247 -7.60 -9.72 -5.51
C LEU A 247 -9.02 -9.59 -4.98
N ILE A 248 -9.97 -9.07 -5.75
CA ILE A 248 -11.36 -8.91 -5.31
C ILE A 248 -12.01 -10.28 -5.06
N SER A 249 -11.86 -11.22 -5.99
CA SER A 249 -12.49 -12.54 -5.88
C SER A 249 -11.79 -13.49 -4.92
N GLY A 250 -10.52 -13.25 -4.59
CA GLY A 250 -9.66 -14.18 -3.83
C GLY A 250 -9.19 -15.39 -4.64
N ARG A 251 -9.51 -15.44 -5.94
CA ARG A 251 -9.22 -16.59 -6.83
C ARG A 251 -8.02 -16.29 -7.73
N GLY A 252 -7.29 -17.33 -8.14
CA GLY A 252 -6.15 -17.19 -9.05
C GLY A 252 -4.91 -16.52 -8.45
N LEU A 253 -4.93 -16.18 -7.15
CA LEU A 253 -3.86 -15.41 -6.50
C LEU A 253 -2.50 -16.12 -6.46
N ARG A 254 -2.46 -17.46 -6.45
CA ARG A 254 -1.19 -18.20 -6.59
C ARG A 254 -0.46 -17.93 -7.91
N ILE A 255 -1.17 -17.44 -8.93
CA ILE A 255 -0.60 -17.05 -10.23
C ILE A 255 -0.49 -15.53 -10.34
N MET A 256 -1.57 -14.81 -10.00
CA MET A 256 -1.63 -13.37 -10.21
C MET A 256 -0.88 -12.55 -9.17
N ALA A 257 -0.66 -13.05 -7.95
CA ALA A 257 0.13 -12.32 -6.95
C ALA A 257 1.61 -12.21 -7.33
N PRO A 258 2.29 -13.26 -7.85
CA PRO A 258 3.63 -13.10 -8.43
C PRO A 258 3.66 -12.10 -9.59
N VAL A 259 2.68 -12.13 -10.49
CA VAL A 259 2.59 -11.21 -11.62
C VAL A 259 2.43 -9.77 -11.13
N GLY A 260 1.52 -9.52 -10.20
CA GLY A 260 1.31 -8.19 -9.61
C GLY A 260 2.53 -7.68 -8.83
N PHE A 261 3.21 -8.57 -8.09
CA PHE A 261 4.47 -8.22 -7.42
C PHE A 261 5.54 -7.76 -8.41
N VAL A 262 5.76 -8.53 -9.48
CA VAL A 262 6.75 -8.18 -10.52
C VAL A 262 6.34 -6.89 -11.23
N LEU A 263 5.06 -6.74 -11.57
CA LEU A 263 4.56 -5.53 -12.22
C LEU A 263 4.76 -4.28 -11.35
N ALA A 264 4.44 -4.37 -10.05
CA ALA A 264 4.69 -3.28 -9.11
C ALA A 264 6.18 -2.89 -9.07
N VAL A 265 7.09 -3.87 -8.99
CA VAL A 265 8.53 -3.61 -9.02
C VAL A 265 8.96 -2.98 -10.36
N VAL A 266 8.41 -3.42 -11.49
CA VAL A 266 8.72 -2.84 -12.81
C VAL A 266 8.26 -1.38 -12.88
N ILE A 267 7.05 -1.07 -12.43
CA ILE A 267 6.51 0.30 -12.42
C ILE A 267 7.34 1.20 -11.50
N TRP A 268 7.67 0.73 -10.29
CA TRP A 268 8.51 1.47 -9.35
C TRP A 268 9.88 1.83 -9.95
N ASN A 269 10.50 0.90 -10.68
CA ASN A 269 11.81 1.12 -11.30
C ASN A 269 11.77 1.98 -12.56
N THR A 270 10.59 2.16 -13.18
CA THR A 270 10.43 2.87 -14.46
C THR A 270 9.63 4.14 -14.27
N ALA A 271 8.30 4.04 -14.19
CA ALA A 271 7.40 5.18 -14.10
C ALA A 271 7.60 6.03 -12.84
N GLU A 272 8.01 5.43 -11.72
CA GLU A 272 8.31 6.17 -10.48
C GLU A 272 9.79 6.47 -10.29
N SER A 273 10.65 6.08 -11.23
CA SER A 273 12.08 6.40 -11.21
C SER A 273 12.79 6.04 -9.89
N TRP A 274 12.44 4.91 -9.25
CA TRP A 274 12.94 4.47 -7.94
C TRP A 274 12.53 5.38 -6.76
N GLY A 275 11.49 6.19 -6.95
CA GLY A 275 11.14 7.27 -6.03
C GLY A 275 12.10 8.45 -6.16
N GLY A 276 12.43 8.95 -7.36
CA GLY A 276 13.19 10.19 -7.51
C GLY A 276 13.77 10.47 -8.92
N PRO A 277 14.29 11.68 -9.22
CA PRO A 277 14.33 12.88 -8.38
C PRO A 277 12.93 13.49 -8.21
N TYR A 278 12.72 14.24 -7.13
CA TYR A 278 11.44 14.86 -6.81
C TYR A 278 11.37 16.24 -7.45
N PRO A 279 10.57 16.45 -8.51
CA PRO A 279 10.23 17.80 -8.92
C PRO A 279 9.57 18.58 -7.77
N ASP A 280 9.64 19.91 -7.84
CA ASP A 280 8.92 20.76 -6.90
C ASP A 280 7.41 20.48 -6.99
N PHE A 281 6.71 20.52 -5.85
CA PHE A 281 5.24 20.38 -5.73
C PHE A 281 4.63 19.01 -6.06
N VAL A 282 5.45 17.95 -6.22
CA VAL A 282 4.98 16.64 -6.71
C VAL A 282 4.00 15.94 -5.79
N THR A 283 4.14 16.06 -4.46
CA THR A 283 3.10 15.56 -3.55
C THR A 283 3.10 16.19 -2.17
N SER A 284 1.90 16.40 -1.64
CA SER A 284 1.65 16.75 -0.25
C SER A 284 1.63 15.53 0.69
N ALA A 285 1.89 14.32 0.17
CA ALA A 285 2.10 13.11 0.96
C ALA A 285 3.59 12.79 1.02
N GLY A 286 4.20 12.86 2.21
CA GLY A 286 5.66 12.65 2.36
C GLY A 286 6.18 11.28 1.91
N GLY A 287 5.27 10.32 1.67
CA GLY A 287 5.56 8.94 1.27
C GLY A 287 5.92 8.71 -0.19
N GLN A 288 5.61 9.60 -1.15
CA GLN A 288 6.06 9.38 -2.54
C GLN A 288 7.58 9.45 -2.69
N MET A 289 8.29 9.99 -1.70
CA MET A 289 9.73 10.10 -1.84
C MET A 289 10.40 8.71 -1.93
N PHE A 290 9.79 7.64 -1.44
CA PHE A 290 10.31 6.28 -1.68
C PHE A 290 9.70 5.59 -2.92
N GLY A 291 8.68 6.19 -3.54
CA GLY A 291 7.79 5.59 -4.54
C GLY A 291 6.58 4.92 -3.90
N ASN A 292 5.39 5.13 -4.45
CA ASN A 292 4.15 4.57 -3.93
C ASN A 292 4.01 3.10 -4.31
N VAL A 293 4.42 2.72 -5.51
CA VAL A 293 4.19 1.37 -6.05
C VAL A 293 5.06 0.31 -5.35
N ILE A 294 6.16 0.69 -4.69
CA ILE A 294 6.90 -0.25 -3.84
C ILE A 294 6.07 -0.71 -2.63
N ILE A 295 5.12 0.10 -2.15
CA ILE A 295 4.17 -0.26 -1.10
C ILE A 295 3.21 -1.35 -1.60
N TYR A 296 2.87 -1.34 -2.90
CA TYR A 296 2.07 -2.39 -3.53
C TYR A 296 2.87 -3.71 -3.58
N ALA A 297 4.16 -3.64 -3.89
CA ALA A 297 5.02 -4.81 -3.83
C ALA A 297 5.05 -5.41 -2.41
N MET A 298 5.11 -4.57 -1.36
CA MET A 298 5.00 -5.04 0.03
C MET A 298 3.63 -5.65 0.35
N ALA A 299 2.53 -5.06 -0.13
CA ALA A 299 1.19 -5.64 0.01
C ALA A 299 1.10 -7.02 -0.69
N PHE A 300 1.73 -7.18 -1.86
CA PHE A 300 1.82 -8.49 -2.51
C PHE A 300 2.65 -9.50 -1.72
N LEU A 301 3.65 -9.09 -0.94
CA LEU A 301 4.37 -10.03 -0.07
C LEU A 301 3.44 -10.68 0.97
N TYR A 302 2.44 -9.94 1.48
CA TYR A 302 1.39 -10.53 2.33
C TYR A 302 0.55 -11.54 1.55
N ILE A 303 0.10 -11.18 0.35
CA ILE A 303 -0.69 -12.07 -0.50
C ILE A 303 0.10 -13.31 -0.89
N LEU A 304 1.37 -13.19 -1.28
CA LEU A 304 2.26 -14.30 -1.63
C LEU A 304 2.52 -15.24 -0.44
N THR A 305 2.54 -14.69 0.77
CA THR A 305 2.64 -15.49 2.00
C THR A 305 1.35 -16.27 2.27
N LEU A 306 0.18 -15.65 2.05
CA LEU A 306 -1.14 -16.29 2.19
C LEU A 306 -1.46 -17.28 1.07
N TYR A 307 -1.02 -17.02 -0.15
CA TYR A 307 -1.31 -17.77 -1.38
C TYR A 307 -0.01 -18.18 -2.05
N ASN A 308 0.71 -19.12 -1.44
CA ASN A 308 2.04 -19.49 -1.87
C ASN A 308 2.02 -20.11 -3.29
N PRO A 309 2.70 -19.50 -4.28
CA PRO A 309 2.74 -20.01 -5.66
C PRO A 309 3.35 -21.42 -5.74
N LEU A 310 4.25 -21.78 -4.82
CA LEU A 310 4.92 -23.07 -4.80
C LEU A 310 3.95 -24.23 -4.52
N ASP A 311 2.77 -23.96 -3.96
CA ASP A 311 1.77 -25.00 -3.73
C ASP A 311 1.21 -25.57 -5.05
N LEU A 312 1.21 -24.78 -6.13
CA LEU A 312 0.86 -25.27 -7.47
C LEU A 312 1.83 -26.34 -7.99
N LEU A 313 3.09 -26.26 -7.57
CA LEU A 313 4.12 -27.24 -7.93
C LEU A 313 4.02 -28.50 -7.05
N ARG A 314 3.61 -28.34 -5.79
CA ARG A 314 3.45 -29.44 -4.83
C ARG A 314 2.24 -30.31 -5.14
N GLN A 315 1.13 -29.72 -5.62
CA GLN A 315 -0.09 -30.45 -6.01
C GLN A 315 0.09 -31.33 -7.25
N ARG A 316 1.19 -31.16 -8.00
CA ARG A 316 1.51 -31.98 -9.19
C ARG A 316 2.44 -33.17 -8.89
N ARG A 317 2.73 -33.45 -7.61
CA ARG A 317 3.49 -34.62 -7.15
C ARG A 317 2.60 -35.55 -6.35
#